data_AF-A0AAW1NRQ4-F1
#
_entry.id   AF-A0AAW1NRQ4-F1
#
_cell.length_a   1.000
_cell.length_b   1.000
_cell.length_c   1.000
_cell.angle_alpha   90.00
_cell.angle_beta   90.00
_cell.angle_gamma   90.00
#
_symmetry.space_group_name_H-M   'P 1'
#
loop_
_entity.id
_entity.type
_entity.pdbx_description
1 polymer ?
#
loop_
_entity_poly.entity_id
_entity_poly.type
_entity_poly.pdbx_seq_one_letter_code
_entity_poly.pdbx_strand_id
1 'polypeptide(L)'
;MRLLRAGSANFRTSRISESCSHDLKIASSYAISHSPCCSTQQISGHIQGKLDGSQPYLAQTSTSAPTLCRIHHPNINYAVGDLRSALRNLQVHPYNELQGTGELRYVQLTVANSAPWPARDPADAQVQLVLVWNNAHATPTLTSLAESLWSADQQRCAAGKTGLWHSIWANFQTSRSNTILSEHWSLLYGPEQLWQHVGGVDICLGPGSFAQANPGAMSAALDALAQWVPQGSTVLDLHAGVGTIGLSLLARDRCSKLQI
;
A
#
# COMPACT_ATOMS: atom_id res chain seq x y z
N MET A 1 26.18 15.81 0.82
CA MET A 1 25.07 14.84 0.88
C MET A 1 23.80 15.56 0.44
N ARG A 2 23.41 15.44 -0.83
CA ARG A 2 22.24 16.13 -1.40
C ARG A 2 21.10 15.10 -1.42
N LEU A 3 20.04 15.34 -0.64
CA LEU A 3 18.79 14.58 -0.73
C LEU A 3 18.14 14.91 -2.09
N LEU A 4 17.98 13.90 -2.94
CA LEU A 4 17.23 14.00 -4.19
C LEU A 4 15.80 13.48 -3.93
N ARG A 5 14.80 14.37 -4.09
CA ARG A 5 13.37 14.01 -4.10
C ARG A 5 13.01 13.52 -5.51
N ALA A 6 12.45 12.31 -5.63
CA ALA A 6 11.94 11.77 -6.89
C ALA A 6 10.55 12.33 -7.20
N GLY A 7 10.32 12.74 -8.46
CA GLY A 7 9.05 13.25 -8.99
C GLY A 7 8.07 12.14 -9.42
N SER A 8 6.79 12.49 -9.53
CA SER A 8 5.65 11.63 -9.87
C SER A 8 5.54 11.31 -11.37
N ALA A 9 5.11 10.09 -11.71
CA ALA A 9 4.77 9.68 -13.08
C ALA A 9 3.34 9.09 -13.14
N ASN A 10 2.58 9.48 -14.17
CA ASN A 10 1.18 9.08 -14.39
C ASN A 10 1.07 7.76 -15.17
N PHE A 11 0.25 6.81 -14.71
CA PHE A 11 -0.07 5.56 -15.43
C PHE A 11 -1.59 5.40 -15.66
N ARG A 12 -1.96 4.91 -16.85
CA ARG A 12 -3.35 4.61 -17.28
C ARG A 12 -3.61 3.09 -17.29
N THR A 13 -4.79 2.67 -16.87
CA THR A 13 -5.26 1.27 -16.89
C THR A 13 -6.48 1.07 -17.82
N SER A 14 -6.53 -0.07 -18.51
CA SER A 14 -7.64 -0.53 -19.38
C SER A 14 -8.37 -1.74 -18.79
N ARG A 15 -9.61 -1.96 -19.24
CA ARG A 15 -10.68 -2.76 -18.60
C ARG A 15 -10.76 -4.18 -19.17
N ILE A 16 -10.85 -5.22 -18.32
CA ILE A 16 -11.39 -6.56 -18.68
C ILE A 16 -12.19 -7.11 -17.49
N SER A 17 -13.39 -7.62 -17.74
CA SER A 17 -14.32 -8.19 -16.76
C SER A 17 -14.22 -9.71 -16.70
N GLU A 18 -14.17 -10.30 -15.50
CA GLU A 18 -14.60 -11.68 -15.28
C GLU A 18 -15.11 -11.89 -13.84
N SER A 19 -16.09 -12.79 -13.71
CA SER A 19 -17.05 -12.92 -12.62
C SER A 19 -16.51 -13.63 -11.38
N CYS A 20 -16.77 -13.06 -10.19
CA CYS A 20 -16.70 -13.78 -8.91
C CYS A 20 -17.70 -13.16 -7.91
N SER A 21 -18.22 -13.96 -6.98
CA SER A 21 -19.41 -13.75 -6.14
C SER A 21 -19.49 -12.42 -5.35
N HIS A 22 -20.71 -12.05 -4.97
CA HIS A 22 -21.16 -10.80 -4.36
C HIS A 22 -20.89 -10.78 -2.84
N ASP A 23 -19.79 -10.17 -2.44
CA ASP A 23 -19.53 -9.64 -1.09
C ASP A 23 -18.32 -8.69 -1.19
N LEU A 24 -18.17 -7.78 -0.22
CA LEU A 24 -17.17 -6.68 -0.17
C LEU A 24 -15.80 -7.07 -0.76
N LYS A 25 -15.60 -6.83 -2.06
CA LYS A 25 -14.35 -7.13 -2.75
C LYS A 25 -13.35 -6.03 -2.44
N ILE A 26 -12.33 -6.33 -1.64
CA ILE A 26 -11.02 -5.69 -1.76
C ILE A 26 -10.43 -6.27 -3.03
N ALA A 27 -10.73 -5.67 -4.18
CA ALA A 27 -10.19 -6.14 -5.45
C ALA A 27 -8.75 -5.65 -5.58
N SER A 28 -7.80 -6.60 -5.70
CA SER A 28 -6.44 -6.36 -6.16
C SER A 28 -6.51 -6.11 -7.67
N SER A 29 -6.12 -4.93 -8.14
CA SER A 29 -5.92 -4.69 -9.56
C SER A 29 -4.58 -5.28 -9.99
N TYR A 30 -4.65 -6.29 -10.87
CA TYR A 30 -3.51 -6.89 -11.54
C TYR A 30 -3.11 -6.02 -12.74
N ALA A 31 -1.81 -5.69 -12.85
CA ALA A 31 -1.20 -5.36 -14.12
C ALA A 31 -0.40 -6.59 -14.57
N ILE A 32 -0.94 -7.38 -15.50
CA ILE A 32 -0.24 -8.54 -16.10
C ILE A 32 0.60 -8.02 -17.28
N SER A 33 1.92 -8.01 -17.11
CA SER A 33 2.85 -8.23 -18.23
C SER A 33 2.80 -9.73 -18.56
N HIS A 34 2.70 -10.10 -19.84
CA HIS A 34 2.54 -11.49 -20.31
C HIS A 34 3.80 -12.36 -20.02
N SER A 35 3.99 -12.75 -18.78
CA SER A 35 4.98 -13.75 -18.33
C SER A 35 4.47 -14.41 -17.04
N PRO A 36 4.68 -15.73 -16.83
CA PRO A 36 4.03 -16.50 -15.76
C PRO A 36 4.61 -16.25 -14.34
N CYS A 37 5.21 -15.09 -14.07
CA CYS A 37 5.76 -14.75 -12.76
C CYS A 37 4.95 -13.65 -12.07
N CYS A 38 4.35 -14.03 -10.94
CA CYS A 38 3.58 -13.23 -9.99
C CYS A 38 4.17 -11.83 -9.72
N SER A 39 3.53 -10.78 -10.24
CA SER A 39 3.79 -9.39 -9.87
C SER A 39 2.62 -8.85 -9.05
N THR A 40 2.72 -8.97 -7.73
CA THR A 40 1.88 -8.16 -6.83
C THR A 40 2.47 -6.75 -6.87
N GLN A 41 1.69 -5.76 -7.29
CA GLN A 41 1.95 -4.35 -6.96
C GLN A 41 1.14 -4.00 -5.72
N GLN A 42 1.63 -3.02 -4.95
CA GLN A 42 0.89 -2.13 -4.05
C GLN A 42 -0.60 -2.44 -4.01
N ILE A 43 -1.08 -3.03 -2.91
CA ILE A 43 -2.48 -3.43 -2.77
C ILE A 43 -3.31 -2.15 -2.66
N SER A 44 -3.75 -1.61 -3.78
CA SER A 44 -4.88 -0.69 -3.84
C SER A 44 -6.13 -1.54 -3.90
N GLY A 45 -6.81 -1.66 -2.77
CA GLY A 45 -8.12 -2.29 -2.72
C GLY A 45 -9.17 -1.32 -3.23
N HIS A 46 -9.92 -1.70 -4.27
CA HIS A 46 -11.25 -1.15 -4.47
C HIS A 46 -12.14 -1.54 -3.29
N ILE A 47 -12.95 -0.64 -2.75
CA ILE A 47 -14.11 -1.02 -1.93
C ILE A 47 -15.33 -0.77 -2.81
N GLN A 48 -15.87 -1.81 -3.43
CA GLN A 48 -17.08 -1.68 -4.24
C GLN A 48 -18.28 -2.25 -3.48
N GLY A 49 -19.08 -1.36 -2.89
CA GLY A 49 -20.41 -1.68 -2.39
C GLY A 49 -21.44 -1.42 -3.49
N LYS A 50 -22.11 -2.46 -3.99
CA LYS A 50 -23.28 -2.31 -4.84
C LYS A 50 -24.50 -2.23 -3.92
N LEU A 51 -25.13 -1.07 -3.81
CA LEU A 51 -26.50 -0.95 -3.33
C LEU A 51 -27.38 -0.91 -4.59
N ASP A 52 -27.81 -2.07 -5.08
CA ASP A 52 -28.94 -2.08 -6.01
C ASP A 52 -30.25 -2.04 -5.22
N GLY A 53 -31.14 -1.15 -5.64
CA GLY A 53 -32.36 -0.79 -4.94
C GLY A 53 -33.52 -1.76 -5.19
N SER A 54 -33.29 -3.07 -5.14
CA SER A 54 -34.37 -4.04 -5.35
C SER A 54 -34.14 -5.37 -4.63
N GLN A 55 -34.10 -5.36 -3.30
CA GLN A 55 -34.72 -6.34 -2.39
C GLN A 55 -34.21 -6.14 -0.96
N PRO A 56 -35.05 -6.33 0.08
CA PRO A 56 -34.63 -6.18 1.47
C PRO A 56 -33.72 -7.37 1.82
N TYR A 57 -32.41 -7.14 1.95
CA TYR A 57 -31.55 -8.17 2.51
C TYR A 57 -31.88 -8.30 4.00
N LEU A 58 -32.60 -9.38 4.29
CA LEU A 58 -32.87 -9.89 5.61
C LEU A 58 -31.59 -9.81 6.46
N ALA A 59 -31.75 -9.35 7.69
CA ALA A 59 -30.76 -9.50 8.73
C ALA A 59 -30.40 -10.99 8.86
N GLN A 60 -29.32 -11.41 8.20
CA GLN A 60 -28.69 -12.69 8.42
C GLN A 60 -27.41 -12.47 9.20
N THR A 61 -27.55 -12.69 10.50
CA THR A 61 -26.49 -13.09 11.41
C THR A 61 -25.70 -14.25 10.81
N SER A 62 -24.63 -13.95 10.08
CA SER A 62 -23.55 -14.90 9.86
C SER A 62 -22.21 -14.17 9.92
N THR A 63 -21.39 -14.65 10.83
CA THR A 63 -19.98 -14.35 11.00
C THR A 63 -19.21 -14.63 9.70
N SER A 64 -19.16 -13.67 8.79
CA SER A 64 -18.34 -13.79 7.58
C SER A 64 -16.86 -13.76 8.00
N ALA A 65 -16.19 -14.91 7.88
CA ALA A 65 -14.76 -15.11 8.17
C ALA A 65 -13.89 -13.98 7.59
N PRO A 66 -12.75 -13.63 8.22
CA PRO A 66 -11.86 -12.62 7.68
C PRO A 66 -11.49 -13.00 6.24
N THR A 67 -11.62 -12.07 5.30
CA THR A 67 -11.05 -12.19 3.94
C THR A 67 -9.53 -12.22 4.10
N LEU A 68 -9.02 -13.40 4.42
CA LEU A 68 -7.61 -13.69 4.56
C LEU A 68 -7.04 -13.85 3.17
N CYS A 69 -6.33 -12.83 2.70
CA CYS A 69 -5.53 -12.95 1.51
C CYS A 69 -4.21 -13.62 1.87
N ARG A 70 -4.01 -14.88 1.44
CA ARG A 70 -2.82 -15.69 1.77
C ARG A 70 -1.52 -15.12 1.21
N ILE A 71 -1.60 -14.33 0.13
CA ILE A 71 -0.43 -13.69 -0.48
C ILE A 71 -0.06 -12.38 0.21
N HIS A 72 -0.93 -11.83 1.07
CA HIS A 72 -0.61 -10.63 1.83
C HIS A 72 0.16 -10.99 3.10
N HIS A 73 0.96 -10.04 3.57
CA HIS A 73 1.48 -10.09 4.92
C HIS A 73 0.34 -10.22 5.95
N PRO A 74 0.45 -11.06 7.00
CA PRO A 74 -0.61 -11.25 7.98
C PRO A 74 -1.15 -9.94 8.58
N ASN A 75 -0.25 -8.99 8.90
CA ASN A 75 -0.64 -7.69 9.47
C ASN A 75 -1.46 -6.82 8.51
N ILE A 76 -1.38 -7.01 7.19
CA ILE A 76 -2.32 -6.36 6.25
C ILE A 76 -3.73 -6.91 6.46
N ASN A 77 -3.89 -8.23 6.67
CA ASN A 77 -5.20 -8.82 6.91
C ASN A 77 -5.81 -8.35 8.24
N TYR A 78 -5.00 -8.20 9.29
CA TYR A 78 -5.44 -7.60 10.55
C TYR A 78 -5.84 -6.13 10.39
N ALA A 79 -5.02 -5.34 9.69
CA ALA A 79 -5.29 -3.94 9.36
C ALA A 79 -6.61 -3.77 8.60
N VAL A 80 -6.91 -4.65 7.64
CA VAL A 80 -8.19 -4.68 6.94
C VAL A 80 -9.35 -4.96 7.89
N GLY A 81 -9.18 -5.84 8.88
CA GLY A 81 -10.19 -6.14 9.90
C GLY A 81 -10.52 -4.92 10.77
N ASP A 82 -9.49 -4.25 11.29
CA ASP A 82 -9.61 -3.03 12.08
C ASP A 82 -10.29 -1.92 11.27
N LEU A 83 -9.83 -1.71 10.02
CA LEU A 83 -10.40 -0.71 9.12
C LEU A 83 -11.88 -0.97 8.81
N ARG A 84 -12.25 -2.21 8.47
CA ARG A 84 -13.67 -2.55 8.17
C ARG A 84 -14.58 -2.28 9.35
N SER A 85 -14.12 -2.57 10.56
CA SER A 85 -14.87 -2.33 11.78
C SER A 85 -15.09 -0.83 11.99
N ALA A 86 -14.03 -0.03 11.84
CA ALA A 86 -14.10 1.42 11.96
C ALA A 86 -14.99 2.07 10.88
N LEU A 87 -14.86 1.65 9.61
CA LEU A 87 -15.70 2.14 8.51
C LEU A 87 -17.18 1.90 8.76
N ARG A 88 -17.54 0.71 9.28
CA ARG A 88 -18.92 0.36 9.62
C ARG A 88 -19.46 1.22 10.76
N ASN A 89 -18.68 1.39 11.82
CA ASN A 89 -19.09 2.14 13.01
C ASN A 89 -19.30 3.63 12.71
N LEU A 90 -18.47 4.19 11.83
CA LEU A 90 -18.54 5.60 11.42
C LEU A 90 -19.38 5.83 10.16
N GLN A 91 -20.04 4.79 9.66
CA GLN A 91 -20.91 4.83 8.48
C GLN A 91 -20.22 5.45 7.24
N VAL A 92 -18.94 5.18 7.03
CA VAL A 92 -18.21 5.65 5.86
C VAL A 92 -18.65 4.88 4.63
N HIS A 93 -19.07 5.58 3.59
CA HIS A 93 -19.57 4.95 2.37
C HIS A 93 -18.45 4.76 1.33
N PRO A 94 -18.44 3.60 0.65
CA PRO A 94 -17.55 3.41 -0.49
C PRO A 94 -17.94 4.33 -1.64
N TYR A 95 -16.95 4.73 -2.43
CA TYR A 95 -17.17 5.54 -3.61
C TYR A 95 -17.95 4.79 -4.69
N ASN A 96 -19.03 5.39 -5.16
CA ASN A 96 -19.79 4.94 -6.31
C ASN A 96 -19.31 5.67 -7.56
N GLU A 97 -18.60 4.98 -8.45
CA GLU A 97 -18.06 5.60 -9.67
C GLU A 97 -19.11 6.13 -10.64
N LEU A 98 -20.30 5.50 -10.69
CA LEU A 98 -21.38 5.91 -11.59
C LEU A 98 -21.99 7.24 -11.12
N GLN A 99 -22.24 7.37 -9.83
CA GLN A 99 -22.87 8.56 -9.24
C GLN A 99 -21.82 9.64 -8.88
N GLY A 100 -20.58 9.24 -8.64
CA GLY A 100 -19.50 10.06 -8.09
C GLY A 100 -19.73 10.46 -6.62
N THR A 101 -20.43 9.62 -5.87
CA THR A 101 -20.81 9.83 -4.46
C THR A 101 -20.08 8.85 -3.55
N GLY A 102 -20.16 9.04 -2.22
CA GLY A 102 -19.41 8.26 -1.23
C GLY A 102 -18.01 8.82 -0.98
N GLU A 103 -17.46 8.53 0.20
CA GLU A 103 -16.24 9.17 0.69
C GLU A 103 -14.97 8.38 0.39
N LEU A 104 -14.97 7.06 0.63
CA LEU A 104 -13.75 6.26 0.53
C LEU A 104 -13.63 5.59 -0.85
N ARG A 105 -12.66 6.02 -1.66
CA ARG A 105 -12.44 5.48 -3.01
C ARG A 105 -11.62 4.21 -3.00
N TYR A 106 -10.47 4.29 -2.36
CA TYR A 106 -9.48 3.23 -2.34
C TYR A 106 -8.77 3.20 -0.98
N VAL A 107 -8.20 2.04 -0.68
CA VAL A 107 -7.32 1.86 0.46
C VAL A 107 -6.03 1.25 -0.06
N GLN A 108 -4.91 1.86 0.29
CA GLN A 108 -3.59 1.28 0.06
C GLN A 108 -2.93 0.94 1.39
N LEU A 109 -2.38 -0.28 1.45
CA LEU A 109 -1.70 -0.81 2.63
C LEU A 109 -0.29 -1.25 2.25
N THR A 110 0.70 -0.67 2.92
CA THR A 110 2.12 -0.98 2.72
C THR A 110 2.73 -1.46 4.03
N VAL A 111 3.44 -2.58 4.01
CA VAL A 111 4.16 -3.05 5.20
C VAL A 111 5.45 -2.24 5.35
N ALA A 112 5.59 -1.59 6.51
CA ALA A 112 6.86 -1.04 6.98
C ALA A 112 7.70 -2.19 7.53
N ASN A 113 8.80 -2.50 6.85
CA ASN A 113 9.76 -3.48 7.34
C ASN A 113 11.16 -2.89 7.29
N SER A 114 11.63 -2.41 8.44
CA SER A 114 12.99 -1.88 8.58
C SER A 114 14.05 -2.96 8.76
N ALA A 115 13.67 -4.26 8.75
CA ALA A 115 14.59 -5.36 8.96
C ALA A 115 14.90 -6.11 7.64
N PRO A 116 16.14 -6.61 7.43
CA PRO A 116 16.55 -7.27 6.18
C PRO A 116 15.78 -8.53 5.84
N TRP A 117 15.23 -8.69 4.64
CA TRP A 117 14.50 -9.93 4.35
C TRP A 117 15.41 -11.20 4.41
N PRO A 118 14.97 -12.30 5.06
CA PRO A 118 13.84 -12.35 6.00
C PRO A 118 14.31 -11.89 7.39
N ALA A 119 13.74 -10.82 7.95
CA ALA A 119 14.11 -10.39 9.31
C ALA A 119 12.91 -9.94 10.13
N ARG A 120 13.08 -10.23 11.43
CA ARG A 120 12.14 -10.17 12.55
C ARG A 120 10.90 -11.03 12.37
N ASP A 121 10.31 -11.40 13.51
CA ASP A 121 9.02 -12.05 13.56
C ASP A 121 8.07 -11.25 12.65
N PRO A 122 7.40 -11.86 11.65
CA PRO A 122 6.38 -11.20 10.86
C PRO A 122 5.36 -10.44 11.74
N ALA A 123 5.19 -10.81 13.01
CA ALA A 123 4.39 -10.09 13.99
C ALA A 123 4.85 -8.64 14.27
N ASP A 124 6.14 -8.31 14.10
CA ASP A 124 6.70 -6.98 14.40
C ASP A 124 6.45 -5.95 13.29
N ALA A 125 6.06 -6.38 12.09
CA ALA A 125 5.96 -5.50 10.94
C ALA A 125 4.71 -4.60 11.02
N GLN A 126 4.90 -3.29 10.93
CA GLN A 126 3.79 -2.33 11.01
C GLN A 126 3.22 -2.02 9.62
N VAL A 127 2.02 -1.45 9.56
CA VAL A 127 1.32 -1.16 8.30
C VAL A 127 1.10 0.35 8.13
N GLN A 128 1.55 0.90 7.00
CA GLN A 128 1.14 2.22 6.54
C GLN A 128 -0.17 2.11 5.77
N LEU A 129 -1.14 2.94 6.17
CA LEU A 129 -2.45 3.07 5.57
C LEU A 129 -2.54 4.36 4.77
N VAL A 130 -3.02 4.29 3.53
CA VAL A 130 -3.47 5.44 2.75
C VAL A 130 -4.97 5.31 2.48
N LEU A 131 -5.73 6.30 2.94
CA LEU A 131 -7.15 6.46 2.66
C LEU A 131 -7.30 7.40 1.47
N VAL A 132 -7.73 6.89 0.31
CA VAL A 132 -8.02 7.73 -0.86
C VAL A 132 -9.44 8.27 -0.71
N TRP A 133 -9.54 9.56 -0.41
CA TRP A 133 -10.76 10.22 0.02
C TRP A 133 -11.34 11.12 -1.06
N ASN A 134 -12.63 10.97 -1.35
CA ASN A 134 -13.38 11.76 -2.32
C ASN A 134 -13.80 13.12 -1.72
N ASN A 135 -12.82 13.93 -1.39
CA ASN A 135 -13.00 15.33 -1.02
C ASN A 135 -11.70 16.09 -1.35
N ALA A 136 -11.75 17.41 -1.47
CA ALA A 136 -10.56 18.23 -1.68
C ALA A 136 -9.68 18.33 -0.42
N HIS A 137 -10.29 18.19 0.76
CA HIS A 137 -9.61 18.34 2.05
C HIS A 137 -10.14 17.35 3.09
N ALA A 138 -9.49 17.34 4.26
CA ALA A 138 -9.91 16.51 5.38
C ALA A 138 -11.33 16.85 5.83
N THR A 139 -12.13 15.82 6.07
CA THR A 139 -13.51 15.94 6.58
C THR A 139 -13.56 15.51 8.04
N PRO A 140 -14.54 15.94 8.83
CA PRO A 140 -14.72 15.45 10.20
C PRO A 140 -14.78 13.92 10.27
N THR A 141 -15.49 13.28 9.34
CA THR A 141 -15.58 11.82 9.23
C THR A 141 -14.21 11.17 8.99
N LEU A 142 -13.38 11.73 8.11
CA LEU A 142 -12.02 11.23 7.87
C LEU A 142 -11.15 11.36 9.13
N THR A 143 -11.22 12.51 9.81
CA THR A 143 -10.48 12.75 11.05
C THR A 143 -10.89 11.75 12.13
N SER A 144 -12.20 11.55 12.36
CA SER A 144 -12.71 10.58 13.32
C SER A 144 -12.33 9.13 12.98
N LEU A 145 -12.31 8.78 11.68
CA LEU A 145 -11.86 7.46 11.23
C LEU A 145 -10.38 7.22 11.57
N ALA A 146 -9.52 8.17 11.21
CA ALA A 146 -8.09 8.06 11.48
C ALA A 146 -7.80 8.05 12.99
N GLU A 147 -8.47 8.91 13.76
CA GLU A 147 -8.36 8.97 15.22
C GLU A 147 -8.80 7.67 15.89
N SER A 148 -9.92 7.07 15.43
CA SER A 148 -10.43 5.80 15.96
C SER A 148 -9.43 4.65 15.74
N LEU A 149 -8.86 4.54 14.54
CA LEU A 149 -7.87 3.52 14.20
C LEU A 149 -6.58 3.70 15.01
N TRP A 150 -6.09 4.94 15.08
CA TRP A 150 -4.86 5.25 15.80
C TRP A 150 -5.00 5.03 17.30
N SER A 151 -6.08 5.53 17.90
CA SER A 151 -6.30 5.42 19.36
C SER A 151 -6.51 3.97 19.80
N ALA A 152 -7.21 3.15 19.02
CA ALA A 152 -7.36 1.72 19.30
C ALA A 152 -6.01 1.00 19.29
N ASP A 153 -5.10 1.38 18.40
CA ASP A 153 -3.75 0.82 18.34
C ASP A 153 -2.86 1.32 19.48
N GLN A 154 -2.97 2.59 19.88
CA GLN A 154 -2.27 3.11 21.07
C GLN A 154 -2.70 2.38 22.36
N GLN A 155 -3.99 2.05 22.50
CA GLN A 155 -4.48 1.25 23.63
C GLN A 155 -3.93 -0.17 23.60
N ARG A 156 -3.82 -0.79 22.41
CA ARG A 156 -3.16 -2.09 22.22
C ARG A 156 -1.70 -2.05 22.66
N CYS A 157 -0.96 -1.01 22.26
CA CYS A 157 0.43 -0.78 22.68
C CYS A 157 0.56 -0.60 24.19
N ALA A 158 -0.31 0.19 24.81
CA ALA A 158 -0.33 0.40 26.26
C ALA A 158 -0.59 -0.90 27.05
N ALA A 159 -1.28 -1.87 26.45
CA ALA A 159 -1.49 -3.20 27.01
C ALA A 159 -0.32 -4.18 26.77
N GLY A 160 0.84 -3.69 26.31
CA GLY A 160 2.05 -4.48 26.08
C GLY A 160 2.05 -5.31 24.79
N LYS A 161 1.10 -5.07 23.87
CA LYS A 161 1.08 -5.72 22.55
C LYS A 161 1.81 -4.86 21.52
N THR A 162 2.28 -5.47 20.43
CA THR A 162 2.88 -4.73 19.31
C THR A 162 1.82 -3.89 18.59
N GLY A 163 2.21 -2.67 18.20
CA GLY A 163 1.36 -1.75 17.43
C GLY A 163 1.25 -2.21 15.99
N LEU A 164 0.06 -2.07 15.42
CA LEU A 164 -0.26 -2.50 14.06
C LEU A 164 0.01 -1.40 13.03
N TRP A 165 -0.30 -0.14 13.35
CA TRP A 165 -0.20 0.96 12.40
C TRP A 165 1.15 1.64 12.48
N HIS A 166 1.82 1.78 11.34
CA HIS A 166 2.99 2.62 11.20
C HIS A 166 2.56 4.08 11.06
N SER A 167 1.82 4.39 9.99
CA SER A 167 1.27 5.72 9.74
C SER A 167 -0.05 5.66 8.98
N ILE A 168 -0.85 6.71 9.12
CA ILE A 168 -2.13 6.87 8.44
C ILE A 168 -2.07 8.16 7.62
N TRP A 169 -2.31 8.01 6.32
CA TRP A 169 -2.29 9.06 5.32
C TRP A 169 -3.66 9.22 4.68
N ALA A 170 -3.94 10.43 4.23
CA ALA A 170 -5.03 10.74 3.31
C ALA A 170 -4.46 11.18 1.95
N ASN A 171 -5.09 10.70 0.88
CA ASN A 171 -4.91 11.22 -0.46
C ASN A 171 -6.25 11.75 -0.98
N PHE A 172 -6.30 13.02 -1.37
CA PHE A 172 -7.55 13.72 -1.71
C PHE A 172 -7.82 13.66 -3.22
N GLN A 173 -8.78 12.84 -3.64
CA GLN A 173 -8.95 12.46 -5.04
C GLN A 173 -10.41 12.64 -5.49
N THR A 174 -10.71 13.78 -6.10
CA THR A 174 -12.05 14.20 -6.54
C THR A 174 -12.30 13.97 -8.04
N SER A 175 -11.26 13.63 -8.82
CA SER A 175 -11.36 13.44 -10.26
C SER A 175 -12.11 12.16 -10.62
N ARG A 176 -13.04 12.24 -11.57
CA ARG A 176 -13.76 11.09 -12.14
C ARG A 176 -12.92 10.35 -13.21
N SER A 177 -11.66 10.07 -12.89
CA SER A 177 -10.74 9.33 -13.75
C SER A 177 -10.32 8.00 -13.10
N ASN A 178 -9.65 7.15 -13.88
CA ASN A 178 -9.09 5.87 -13.40
C ASN A 178 -7.79 6.06 -12.60
N THR A 179 -7.32 7.30 -12.41
CA THR A 179 -6.14 7.57 -11.60
C THR A 179 -6.49 7.40 -10.12
N ILE A 180 -5.79 6.49 -9.44
CA ILE A 180 -6.05 6.14 -8.04
C ILE A 180 -5.61 7.25 -7.09
N LEU A 181 -4.42 7.80 -7.28
CA LEU A 181 -3.81 8.79 -6.39
C LEU A 181 -3.79 10.17 -7.03
N SER A 182 -3.98 11.22 -6.23
CA SER A 182 -3.75 12.62 -6.62
C SER A 182 -2.41 13.12 -6.08
N GLU A 183 -2.09 14.38 -6.36
CA GLU A 183 -0.94 15.08 -5.80
C GLU A 183 -1.22 15.69 -4.41
N HIS A 184 -2.44 15.55 -3.89
CA HIS A 184 -2.87 16.14 -2.63
C HIS A 184 -2.81 15.12 -1.49
N TRP A 185 -1.82 15.27 -0.63
CA TRP A 185 -1.53 14.35 0.48
C TRP A 185 -1.63 15.04 1.83
N SER A 186 -2.02 14.29 2.86
CA SER A 186 -1.94 14.72 4.25
C SER A 186 -1.57 13.54 5.14
N LEU A 187 -0.53 13.71 5.95
CA LEU A 187 -0.22 12.80 7.04
C LEU A 187 -1.20 13.09 8.18
N LEU A 188 -1.95 12.07 8.60
CA LEU A 188 -2.90 12.19 9.72
C LEU A 188 -2.24 11.75 11.04
N TYR A 189 -1.56 10.61 11.03
CA TYR A 189 -0.88 10.05 12.20
C TYR A 189 0.37 9.26 11.85
N GLY A 190 1.29 9.17 12.81
CA GLY A 190 2.50 8.36 12.73
C GLY A 190 3.67 9.02 11.98
N PRO A 191 4.76 8.28 11.72
CA PRO A 191 5.92 8.80 11.02
C PRO A 191 5.65 9.06 9.53
N GLU A 192 6.24 10.14 9.01
CA GLU A 192 6.17 10.50 7.59
C GLU A 192 6.95 9.49 6.72
N GLN A 193 8.12 9.07 7.18
CA GLN A 193 9.05 8.24 6.42
C GLN A 193 8.81 6.77 6.73
N LEU A 194 8.52 5.98 5.69
CA LEU A 194 8.51 4.52 5.77
C LEU A 194 9.83 3.99 5.22
N TRP A 195 10.52 3.17 5.99
CA TRP A 195 11.77 2.56 5.56
C TRP A 195 11.57 1.09 5.24
N GLN A 196 12.15 0.64 4.12
CA GLN A 196 12.22 -0.76 3.74
C GLN A 196 13.66 -1.19 3.51
N HIS A 197 14.06 -2.28 4.14
CA HIS A 197 15.34 -2.92 3.83
C HIS A 197 15.18 -3.89 2.67
N VAL A 198 15.84 -3.61 1.54
CA VAL A 198 15.78 -4.46 0.34
C VAL A 198 17.12 -4.48 -0.36
N GLY A 199 17.61 -5.69 -0.68
CA GLY A 199 18.89 -5.86 -1.34
C GLY A 199 20.07 -5.17 -0.63
N GLY A 200 20.16 -5.30 0.70
CA GLY A 200 21.27 -4.77 1.49
C GLY A 200 21.24 -3.26 1.74
N VAL A 201 20.19 -2.56 1.32
CA VAL A 201 20.03 -1.11 1.51
C VAL A 201 18.70 -0.75 2.15
N ASP A 202 18.73 0.29 2.97
CA ASP A 202 17.52 0.91 3.52
C ASP A 202 17.02 1.98 2.54
N ILE A 203 15.79 1.79 2.06
CA ILE A 203 15.13 2.69 1.12
C ILE A 203 13.98 3.41 1.84
N CYS A 204 13.98 4.73 1.79
CA CYS A 204 12.87 5.56 2.27
C CYS A 204 11.79 5.66 1.20
N LEU A 205 10.55 5.35 1.57
CA LEU A 205 9.38 5.34 0.72
C LEU A 205 8.36 6.36 1.24
N GLY A 206 7.91 7.23 0.35
CA GLY A 206 6.68 7.99 0.56
C GLY A 206 5.45 7.12 0.28
N PRO A 207 4.26 7.55 0.72
CA PRO A 207 3.02 6.77 0.53
C PRO A 207 2.64 6.61 -0.96
N GLY A 208 3.10 7.50 -1.83
CA GLY A 208 2.94 7.39 -3.29
C GLY A 208 4.15 6.81 -4.03
N SER A 209 5.21 6.41 -3.32
CA SER A 209 6.41 5.85 -3.94
C SER A 209 6.15 4.45 -4.48
N PHE A 210 6.67 4.16 -5.67
CA PHE A 210 6.66 2.80 -6.21
C PHE A 210 7.65 1.93 -5.43
N ALA A 211 7.17 0.78 -4.96
CA ALA A 211 7.98 -0.28 -4.38
C ALA A 211 7.52 -1.64 -4.93
N GLN A 212 8.45 -2.59 -4.99
CA GLN A 212 8.11 -3.96 -5.41
C GLN A 212 7.26 -4.61 -4.32
N ALA A 213 6.06 -5.08 -4.65
CA ALA A 213 5.19 -5.66 -3.61
C ALA A 213 5.56 -7.09 -3.20
N ASN A 214 6.59 -7.67 -3.84
CA ASN A 214 7.28 -8.85 -3.32
C ASN A 214 8.76 -8.50 -3.04
N PRO A 215 9.07 -7.99 -1.83
CA PRO A 215 10.44 -7.63 -1.45
C PRO A 215 11.41 -8.82 -1.46
N GLY A 216 10.92 -10.05 -1.21
CA GLY A 216 11.73 -11.27 -1.25
C GLY A 216 12.17 -11.60 -2.68
N ALA A 217 11.23 -11.58 -3.63
CA ALA A 217 11.55 -11.76 -5.05
C ALA A 217 12.44 -10.63 -5.59
N MET A 218 12.19 -9.39 -5.18
CA MET A 218 13.06 -8.26 -5.54
C MET A 218 14.49 -8.47 -5.01
N SER A 219 14.66 -8.88 -3.76
CA SER A 219 15.99 -9.14 -3.19
C SER A 219 16.73 -10.23 -3.96
N ALA A 220 16.07 -11.33 -4.30
CA ALA A 220 16.66 -12.40 -5.12
C ALA A 220 17.04 -11.91 -6.53
N ALA A 221 16.22 -11.06 -7.15
CA ALA A 221 16.53 -10.46 -8.44
C ALA A 221 17.74 -9.52 -8.38
N LEU A 222 17.88 -8.74 -7.30
CA LEU A 222 19.05 -7.88 -7.07
C LEU A 222 20.32 -8.70 -6.84
N ASP A 223 20.24 -9.82 -6.13
CA ASP A 223 21.37 -10.73 -5.93
C ASP A 223 21.82 -11.35 -7.25
N ALA A 224 20.87 -11.79 -8.07
CA ALA A 224 21.17 -12.28 -9.42
C ALA A 224 21.80 -11.18 -10.28
N LEU A 225 21.20 -9.99 -10.33
CA LEU A 225 21.72 -8.85 -11.10
C LEU A 225 23.16 -8.50 -10.73
N ALA A 226 23.50 -8.50 -9.44
CA ALA A 226 24.83 -8.18 -8.96
C ALA A 226 25.92 -9.12 -9.53
N GLN A 227 25.57 -10.37 -9.86
CA GLN A 227 26.49 -11.33 -10.49
C GLN A 227 26.86 -10.95 -11.93
N TRP A 228 25.97 -10.24 -12.64
CA TRP A 228 26.18 -9.82 -14.02
C TRP A 228 26.92 -8.49 -14.16
N VAL A 229 27.02 -7.71 -13.09
CA VAL A 229 27.69 -6.41 -13.09
C VAL A 229 29.15 -6.59 -12.67
N PRO A 230 30.17 -6.40 -13.53
CA PRO A 230 31.57 -6.54 -13.16
C PRO A 230 31.95 -5.58 -12.03
N GLN A 231 32.82 -6.03 -11.11
CA GLN A 231 33.28 -5.19 -10.00
C GLN A 231 34.00 -3.93 -10.50
N GLY A 232 33.76 -2.80 -9.84
CA GLY A 232 34.37 -1.52 -10.18
C GLY A 232 33.70 -0.79 -11.36
N SER A 233 32.57 -1.31 -11.86
CA SER A 233 31.85 -0.71 -12.99
C SER A 233 31.33 0.71 -12.67
N THR A 234 31.23 1.57 -13.68
CA THR A 234 30.42 2.79 -13.62
C THR A 234 29.03 2.45 -14.13
N VAL A 235 28.00 2.66 -13.31
CA VAL A 235 26.61 2.30 -13.61
C VAL A 235 25.73 3.53 -13.70
N LEU A 236 24.88 3.57 -14.72
CA LEU A 236 23.79 4.53 -14.89
C LEU A 236 22.46 3.79 -14.65
N ASP A 237 21.74 4.15 -13.59
CA ASP A 237 20.46 3.57 -13.21
C ASP A 237 19.32 4.37 -13.85
N LEU A 238 18.89 3.95 -15.05
CA LEU A 238 17.80 4.59 -15.77
C LEU A 238 16.45 4.15 -15.20
N HIS A 239 15.53 5.09 -15.01
CA HIS A 239 14.24 4.86 -14.36
C HIS A 239 14.36 4.34 -12.92
N ALA A 240 15.40 4.81 -12.21
CA ALA A 240 15.76 4.35 -10.88
C ALA A 240 14.65 4.43 -9.83
N GLY A 241 13.65 5.31 -10.03
CA GLY A 241 12.59 5.55 -9.05
C GLY A 241 13.19 6.02 -7.73
N VAL A 242 13.04 5.23 -6.67
CA VAL A 242 13.64 5.46 -5.35
C VAL A 242 15.10 4.97 -5.24
N GLY A 243 15.69 4.49 -6.34
CA GLY A 243 17.09 4.11 -6.45
C GLY A 243 17.41 2.69 -6.00
N THR A 244 16.41 1.84 -5.78
CA THR A 244 16.61 0.50 -5.18
C THR A 244 17.66 -0.32 -5.94
N ILE A 245 17.64 -0.33 -7.27
CA ILE A 245 18.56 -1.15 -8.07
C ILE A 245 20.00 -0.64 -7.94
N GLY A 246 20.24 0.61 -8.33
CA GLY A 246 21.57 1.21 -8.29
C GLY A 246 22.19 1.24 -6.90
N LEU A 247 21.41 1.62 -5.87
CA LEU A 247 21.87 1.63 -4.49
C LEU A 247 22.24 0.23 -4.00
N SER A 248 21.48 -0.80 -4.38
CA SER A 248 21.79 -2.18 -4.02
C SER A 248 23.10 -2.69 -4.63
N LEU A 249 23.45 -2.25 -5.85
CA LEU A 249 24.72 -2.57 -6.48
C LEU A 249 25.90 -1.85 -5.82
N LEU A 250 25.68 -0.59 -5.42
CA LEU A 250 26.65 0.20 -4.67
C LEU A 250 26.94 -0.43 -3.29
N ALA A 251 25.91 -0.86 -2.57
CA ALA A 251 26.06 -1.51 -1.25
C ALA A 251 26.72 -2.89 -1.30
N ARG A 252 26.77 -3.53 -2.48
CA ARG A 252 27.47 -4.80 -2.73
C ARG A 252 28.88 -4.59 -3.31
N ASP A 253 29.40 -3.37 -3.30
CA ASP A 253 30.70 -2.99 -3.87
C ASP A 253 30.87 -3.41 -5.36
N ARG A 254 29.77 -3.51 -6.12
CA ARG A 254 29.84 -3.84 -7.55
C ARG A 254 30.24 -2.63 -8.39
N CYS A 255 29.87 -1.42 -7.95
CA CYS A 255 30.05 -0.20 -8.72
C CYS A 255 31.01 0.77 -8.03
N SER A 256 31.96 1.33 -8.78
CA SER A 256 32.86 2.40 -8.31
C SER A 256 32.19 3.78 -8.39
N LYS A 257 31.19 3.90 -9.27
CA LYS A 257 30.40 5.12 -9.49
C LYS A 257 28.98 4.76 -9.90
N LEU A 258 28.02 5.38 -9.23
CA LEU A 258 26.59 5.29 -9.56
C LEU A 258 26.08 6.65 -10.03
N GLN A 259 25.35 6.65 -11.14
CA GLN A 259 24.60 7.80 -11.65
C GLN A 259 23.12 7.42 -11.72
N ILE A 260 22.25 8.37 -11.34
CA ILE A 260 20.79 8.23 -11.24
C ILE A 260 20.18 9.36 -12.07
#